data_AF-A0A4P7ZC67-F1
#
_entry.id   AF-A0A4P7ZC67-F1
#
_cell.length_a   1.000
_cell.length_b   1.000
_cell.length_c   1.000
_cell.angle_alpha   90.00
_cell.angle_beta   90.00
_cell.angle_gamma   90.00
#
_symmetry.space_group_name_H-M   'P 1'
#
loop_
_entity.id
_entity.type
_entity.pdbx_description
1 polymer ?
#
loop_
_entity_poly.entity_id
_entity_poly.type
_entity_poly.pdbx_seq_one_letter_code
_entity_poly.pdbx_strand_id
1 'polypeptide(L)' 'MMDEPRTTFEPTEDEAITRAIIEARSQAAAGQTIPLRDVADWLDSWGTPNERPAPSLQ' A
#
# COMPACT_ATOMS: atom_id res chain seq x y z
N MET A 1 18.00 -21.36 7.87
CA MET A 1 16.83 -20.49 7.61
C MET A 1 15.66 -21.16 8.31
N MET A 2 15.14 -20.56 9.38
CA MET A 2 13.99 -21.13 10.09
C MET A 2 12.74 -20.90 9.23
N ASP A 3 12.10 -21.98 8.79
CA ASP A 3 10.79 -21.95 8.14
C ASP A 3 9.76 -21.96 9.29
N GLU A 4 9.15 -20.81 9.57
CA GLU A 4 8.09 -20.74 10.57
C GLU A 4 6.88 -21.56 10.07
N PRO A 5 6.24 -22.36 10.95
CA PRO A 5 5.11 -23.17 10.53
C PRO A 5 3.95 -22.26 10.13
N ARG A 6 3.69 -22.15 8.83
CA ARG A 6 2.47 -21.53 8.30
C ARG A 6 1.28 -22.18 9.00
N THR A 7 0.55 -21.40 9.80
CA THR A 7 -0.65 -21.90 10.45
C THR A 7 -1.70 -22.21 9.38
N THR A 8 -2.49 -23.27 9.55
CA THR A 8 -3.53 -23.71 8.59
C THR A 8 -4.56 -22.63 8.24
N PHE A 9 -4.55 -21.50 8.96
CA PHE A 9 -5.47 -20.38 8.81
C PHE A 9 -4.82 -19.15 8.16
N GLU A 10 -3.55 -19.22 7.77
CA GLU A 10 -2.95 -18.14 7.01
C GLU A 10 -3.42 -18.18 5.56
N PRO A 11 -3.94 -17.06 5.03
CA PRO A 11 -4.27 -16.94 3.63
C PRO A 11 -3.07 -17.32 2.77
N THR A 12 -3.31 -18.01 1.66
CA THR A 12 -2.26 -18.16 0.67
C THR A 12 -1.87 -16.78 0.12
N GLU A 13 -0.65 -16.66 -0.39
CA GLU A 13 -0.17 -15.43 -1.03
C GLU A 13 -1.17 -14.95 -2.12
N ASP A 14 -1.76 -15.89 -2.86
CA ASP A 14 -2.78 -15.62 -3.89
C ASP A 14 -4.10 -15.07 -3.32
N GLU A 15 -4.56 -15.60 -2.18
CA GLU A 15 -5.76 -15.11 -1.50
C GLU A 15 -5.54 -13.73 -0.88
N ALA A 16 -4.34 -13.46 -0.36
CA ALA A 16 -3.97 -12.15 0.14
C ALA A 16 -3.93 -11.11 -0.99
N ILE A 17 -3.30 -11.43 -2.12
CA ILE A 17 -3.25 -10.57 -3.31
C ILE A 17 -4.65 -10.31 -3.84
N THR A 18 -5.49 -11.34 -3.95
CA THR A 18 -6.87 -11.20 -4.45
C THR A 18 -7.68 -10.24 -3.59
N ARG A 19 -7.59 -10.36 -2.25
CA ARG A 19 -8.28 -9.45 -1.33
C ARG A 19 -7.76 -8.02 -1.44
N ALA A 20 -6.44 -7.84 -1.51
CA ALA A 20 -5.83 -6.51 -1.68
C ALA A 20 -6.28 -5.82 -2.97
N ILE A 21 -6.40 -6.57 -4.08
CA ILE A 21 -6.89 -6.03 -5.35
C ILE A 21 -8.37 -5.62 -5.24
N ILE A 22 -9.21 -6.44 -4.61
CA ILE A 22 -10.63 -6.14 -4.41
C ILE A 22 -10.79 -4.87 -3.56
N GLU A 23 -10.04 -4.76 -2.47
CA GLU A 23 -10.03 -3.58 -1.60
C GLU A 23 -9.58 -2.32 -2.35
N ALA A 24 -8.45 -2.38 -3.06
CA ALA A 24 -7.93 -1.25 -3.83
C ALA A 24 -8.92 -0.75 -4.88
N ARG A 25 -9.63 -1.66 -5.57
CA ARG A 25 -10.68 -1.30 -6.53
C ARG A 25 -11.86 -0.60 -5.84
N SER A 26 -12.27 -1.09 -4.67
CA SER A 26 -13.35 -0.47 -3.88
C SER A 26 -12.97 0.94 -3.44
N GLN A 27 -11.75 1.14 -2.94
CA GLN A 27 -11.23 2.46 -2.53
C GLN A 27 -11.18 3.42 -3.72
N ALA A 28 -10.67 2.97 -4.87
CA ALA A 28 -10.65 3.78 -6.09
C ALA A 28 -12.05 4.19 -6.55
N ALA A 29 -13.04 3.28 -6.50
CA ALA A 29 -14.43 3.60 -6.84
C ALA A 29 -15.08 4.59 -5.85
N ALA A 30 -14.65 4.58 -4.59
CA ALA A 30 -15.06 5.53 -3.57
C ALA A 30 -14.30 6.88 -3.63
N GLY A 31 -13.37 7.04 -4.57
CA GLY A 31 -12.54 8.25 -4.70
C GLY A 31 -11.38 8.34 -3.71
N GLN A 32 -11.19 7.31 -2.87
CA GLN A 32 -10.13 7.23 -1.86
C GLN A 32 -8.77 6.96 -2.54
N THR A 33 -8.24 7.98 -3.20
CA THR A 33 -7.00 7.93 -3.97
C THR A 33 -6.09 9.08 -3.56
N ILE A 34 -4.80 8.95 -3.86
CA ILE A 34 -3.82 10.02 -3.69
C ILE A 34 -3.37 10.44 -5.09
N PRO A 35 -3.33 11.74 -5.42
CA PRO A 35 -2.80 12.20 -6.69
C PRO A 35 -1.35 11.75 -6.91
N LEU A 36 -1.04 11.28 -8.12
CA LEU A 36 0.30 10.80 -8.47
C LEU A 36 1.38 11.86 -8.17
N ARG A 37 1.08 13.14 -8.41
CA ARG A 37 2.02 14.24 -8.14
C ARG A 37 2.39 14.34 -6.67
N ASP A 38 1.43 14.16 -5.78
CA ASP A 38 1.67 14.27 -4.33
C ASP A 38 2.53 13.08 -3.85
N VAL A 39 2.31 11.90 -4.42
CA VAL A 39 3.16 10.72 -4.19
C VAL A 39 4.57 10.94 -4.73
N ALA A 40 4.72 11.47 -5.94
CA ALA A 40 6.02 11.74 -6.55
C ALA A 40 6.83 12.76 -5.75
N ASP A 41 6.23 13.90 -5.40
CA ASP A 41 6.84 14.94 -4.57
C ASP A 41 7.27 14.38 -3.19
N TRP A 42 6.50 13.46 -2.62
CA TRP A 42 6.84 12.80 -1.37
C TRP A 42 8.05 11.88 -1.53
N LEU A 43 8.04 11.00 -2.53
CA LEU A 43 9.14 10.08 -2.82
C LEU A 43 10.44 10.82 -3.14
N ASP A 44 10.37 11.91 -3.90
CA ASP A 44 11.54 12.75 -4.24
C ASP A 44 12.14 13.44 -3.00
N SER A 45 11.35 13.63 -1.95
CA SER A 45 11.82 14.28 -0.71
C SER A 45 12.58 13.34 0.23
N TRP A 46 12.47 12.03 0.04
CA TRP A 46 13.06 11.03 0.94
C TRP A 46 14.57 11.13 1.03
N GLY A 47 15.11 11.09 2.25
CA GLY A 47 16.55 11.17 2.48
C GLY A 47 17.14 12.55 2.22
N THR A 48 16.30 13.58 2.07
CA THR A 48 16.72 14.98 1.95
C THR A 48 16.40 15.75 3.25
N PRO A 49 17.05 16.90 3.51
CA PRO A 49 16.67 17.77 4.62
C PRO A 49 15.23 18.32 4.53
N ASN A 50 14.58 18.20 3.36
CA ASN A 50 13.22 18.65 3.09
C ASN A 50 12.22 17.49 3.02
N GLU A 51 12.54 16.34 3.61
CA GLU A 51 11.65 15.17 3.62
C GLU A 51 10.24 15.55 4.10
N ARG A 52 9.25 15.18 3.29
CA ARG A 52 7.85 15.52 3.50
C ARG A 52 7.13 14.34 4.17
N PRO A 53 6.07 14.59 4.96
CA PRO A 53 5.21 13.52 5.44
C PRO A 53 4.50 12.82 4.26
N ALA A 54 4.09 11.57 4.48
CA ALA A 54 3.30 10.84 3.50
C ALA A 54 2.00 11.59 3.16
N PRO A 55 1.60 11.65 1.88
CA PRO A 55 0.36 12.30 1.47
C PRO A 55 -0.86 11.53 1.99
N SER A 56 -1.94 12.26 2.26
CA SER A 56 -3.20 11.70 2.75
C SER A 56 -4.16 11.37 1.61
N LEU A 57 -5.07 10.42 1.86
CA LEU A 57 -6.22 10.15 0.97
C LEU A 57 -7.07 11.42 0.78
N GLN A 58 -7.58 11.60 -0.44
CA GLN A 58 -8.58 12.63 -0.76
C GLN A 58 -10.01 12.16 -0.49
#